data_AF-A0A8T2SUK6-F1
#
_entry.id   AF-A0A8T2SUK6-F1
#
_cell.length_a   1.000
_cell.length_b   1.000
_cell.length_c   1.000
_cell.angle_alpha   90.00
_cell.angle_beta   90.00
_cell.angle_gamma   90.00
#
_symmetry.space_group_name_H-M   'P 1'
#
loop_
_entity.id
_entity.type
_entity.pdbx_description
1 polymer ?
#
loop_
_entity_poly.entity_id
_entity_poly.type
_entity_poly.pdbx_seq_one_letter_code
_entity_poly.pdbx_strand_id
1 'polypeptide(L)'
;MMQCRIPELAFWHVPTHAYAKIAPHPGFPIEHPCVGSLNLEAVDPQVAELGFMDLILKRNSMKASFVGHNHGLDWCCPVESEGTMYLCFAKHTGYGGYGSWTRGARMIEVSEDPFTLRTYVLLEDGTVTSDLSLPILHDTY
;
A
#
# COMPACT_ATOMS: atom_id res chain seq x y z
N MET A 1 24.84 -13.82 -13.91
CA MET A 1 24.18 -12.68 -14.59
C MET A 1 23.16 -12.11 -13.63
N MET A 2 23.35 -10.88 -13.16
CA MET A 2 22.36 -10.19 -12.35
C MET A 2 21.17 -9.90 -13.27
N GLN A 3 20.07 -10.60 -13.06
CA GLN A 3 18.87 -10.43 -13.87
C GLN A 3 18.39 -9.00 -13.62
N CYS A 4 18.47 -8.15 -14.65
CA CYS A 4 17.95 -6.78 -14.63
C CYS A 4 16.42 -6.90 -14.51
N ARG A 5 15.92 -7.03 -13.27
CA ARG A 5 14.48 -7.15 -13.01
C ARG A 5 13.97 -5.73 -12.80
N ILE A 6 13.20 -5.25 -13.77
CA ILE A 6 12.48 -3.98 -13.69
C ILE A 6 11.55 -4.06 -12.46
N PRO A 7 11.69 -3.16 -11.48
CA PRO A 7 10.77 -3.09 -10.34
C PRO A 7 9.34 -2.81 -10.81
N GLU A 8 8.38 -3.51 -10.23
CA GLU A 8 6.98 -3.44 -10.63
C GLU A 8 6.13 -2.83 -9.51
N LEU A 9 5.26 -1.91 -9.90
CA LEU A 9 4.19 -1.35 -9.09
C LEU A 9 2.87 -1.68 -9.77
N ALA A 10 1.85 -2.06 -8.99
CA ALA A 10 0.54 -2.38 -9.54
C ALA A 10 -0.56 -1.52 -8.92
N PHE A 11 -1.56 -1.19 -9.74
CA PHE A 11 -2.65 -0.30 -9.35
C PHE A 11 -3.97 -0.89 -9.81
N TRP A 12 -4.95 -0.95 -8.91
CA TRP A 12 -6.32 -1.32 -9.26
C TRP A 12 -7.29 -0.77 -8.22
N HIS A 13 -8.59 -0.73 -8.51
CA HIS A 13 -9.53 -0.01 -7.65
C HIS A 13 -9.94 -0.78 -6.39
N VAL A 14 -10.47 -2.00 -6.55
CA VAL A 14 -11.08 -2.78 -5.46
C VAL A 14 -10.03 -3.70 -4.83
N PRO A 15 -9.83 -3.71 -3.50
CA PRO A 15 -8.85 -4.56 -2.84
C PRO A 15 -9.11 -6.04 -3.10
N THR A 16 -8.05 -6.85 -3.05
CA THR A 16 -8.16 -8.31 -3.12
C THR A 16 -8.36 -8.92 -1.73
N HIS A 17 -8.65 -10.23 -1.66
CA HIS A 17 -8.70 -10.92 -0.36
C HIS A 17 -7.37 -10.86 0.41
N ALA A 18 -6.25 -10.69 -0.28
CA ALA A 18 -4.95 -10.49 0.36
C ALA A 18 -4.91 -9.24 1.24
N TYR A 19 -5.58 -8.15 0.84
CA TYR A 19 -5.69 -6.93 1.64
C TYR A 19 -6.48 -7.20 2.93
N ALA A 20 -7.63 -7.85 2.82
CA ALA A 20 -8.46 -8.19 3.99
C ALA A 20 -7.72 -9.11 4.98
N LYS A 21 -6.88 -10.03 4.46
CA LYS A 21 -6.10 -10.96 5.29
C LYS A 21 -5.04 -10.28 6.15
N ILE A 22 -4.43 -9.19 5.66
CA ILE A 22 -3.35 -8.49 6.37
C ILE A 22 -3.79 -7.19 7.03
N ALA A 23 -5.07 -6.82 6.90
CA ALA A 23 -5.57 -5.55 7.37
C ALA A 23 -5.36 -5.39 8.89
N PRO A 24 -4.88 -4.23 9.36
CA PRO A 24 -4.92 -3.89 10.78
C PRO A 24 -6.36 -3.91 11.30
N HIS A 25 -6.55 -4.22 12.58
CA HIS A 25 -7.90 -4.36 13.14
C HIS A 25 -8.67 -3.02 13.05
N PRO A 26 -9.84 -2.96 12.38
CA PRO A 26 -10.57 -1.71 12.17
C PRO A 26 -10.89 -0.98 13.48
N GLY A 27 -10.64 0.33 13.50
CA GLY A 27 -10.84 1.20 14.66
C GLY A 27 -9.67 1.21 15.65
N PHE A 28 -8.65 0.38 15.46
CA PHE A 28 -7.45 0.33 16.30
C PHE A 28 -6.28 1.04 15.62
N PRO A 29 -5.30 1.51 16.40
CA PRO A 29 -4.06 2.06 15.86
C PRO A 29 -3.37 1.08 14.91
N ILE A 30 -2.76 1.61 13.85
CA ILE A 30 -1.92 0.84 12.94
C ILE A 30 -0.54 0.73 13.56
N GLU A 31 -0.06 -0.50 13.75
CA GLU A 31 1.23 -0.79 14.36
C GLU A 31 2.26 -1.25 13.30
N HIS A 32 3.54 -1.07 13.62
CA HIS A 32 4.62 -1.61 12.79
C HIS A 32 4.49 -3.13 12.63
N PRO A 33 4.79 -3.70 11.45
CA PRO A 33 5.49 -3.07 10.31
C PRO A 33 4.59 -2.34 9.31
N CYS A 34 3.29 -2.21 9.58
CA CYS A 34 2.39 -1.39 8.77
C CYS A 34 2.59 0.11 9.05
N VAL A 35 2.19 0.95 8.09
CA VAL A 35 2.08 2.40 8.27
C VAL A 35 0.71 2.87 7.78
N GLY A 36 0.15 3.90 8.41
CA GLY A 36 -1.13 4.50 8.01
C GLY A 36 -1.64 5.45 9.09
N SER A 37 -2.59 6.30 8.76
CA SER A 37 -3.22 7.25 9.69
C SER A 37 -4.74 7.08 9.79
N LEU A 38 -5.35 6.26 8.94
CA LEU A 38 -6.77 6.04 8.87
C LEU A 38 -7.06 4.54 8.69
N ASN A 39 -7.75 3.95 9.67
CA ASN A 39 -8.15 2.54 9.66
C ASN A 39 -9.54 2.38 10.31
N LEU A 40 -10.55 3.06 9.77
CA LEU A 40 -11.85 3.19 10.44
C LEU A 40 -12.93 2.25 9.91
N GLU A 41 -12.58 1.37 8.99
CA GLU A 41 -13.49 0.39 8.41
C GLU A 41 -12.78 -0.93 8.09
N ALA A 42 -13.57 -1.99 7.90
CA ALA A 42 -13.04 -3.24 7.36
C ALA A 42 -12.77 -3.08 5.86
N VAL A 43 -11.77 -3.81 5.36
CA VAL A 43 -11.53 -3.93 3.92
C VAL A 43 -12.75 -4.57 3.26
N ASP A 44 -13.21 -4.00 2.15
CA ASP A 44 -14.28 -4.55 1.30
C ASP A 44 -13.69 -5.11 0.00
N PRO A 45 -13.24 -6.38 0.00
CA PRO A 45 -12.52 -6.96 -1.11
C PRO A 45 -13.43 -7.36 -2.27
N GLN A 46 -12.87 -7.40 -3.46
CA GLN A 46 -13.53 -7.99 -4.63
C GLN A 46 -13.87 -9.47 -4.36
N VAL A 47 -15.07 -9.88 -4.78
CA VAL A 47 -15.60 -11.24 -4.53
C VAL A 47 -14.73 -12.33 -5.16
N ALA A 48 -14.16 -12.06 -6.35
CA ALA A 48 -13.38 -13.03 -7.09
C ALA A 48 -12.03 -12.43 -7.53
N GLU A 49 -10.96 -13.18 -7.29
CA GLU A 49 -9.59 -12.77 -7.57
C GLU A 49 -8.81 -13.80 -8.42
N LEU A 50 -9.38 -15.00 -8.61
CA LEU A 50 -8.98 -16.02 -9.58
C LEU A 50 -7.47 -16.34 -9.64
N GLY A 51 -6.76 -16.27 -8.51
CA GLY A 51 -5.34 -16.59 -8.40
C GLY A 51 -4.38 -15.47 -8.81
N PHE A 52 -4.87 -14.24 -9.01
CA PHE A 52 -4.05 -13.10 -9.38
C PHE A 52 -2.98 -12.78 -8.32
N MET A 53 -3.35 -12.73 -7.04
CA MET A 53 -2.41 -12.48 -5.94
C MET A 53 -1.41 -13.64 -5.79
N ASP A 54 -1.84 -14.89 -6.00
CA ASP A 54 -0.94 -16.05 -5.98
C ASP A 54 0.19 -15.95 -7.03
N LEU A 55 -0.09 -15.28 -8.16
CA LEU A 55 0.89 -15.04 -9.22
C LEU A 55 1.80 -13.86 -8.89
N ILE A 56 1.26 -12.72 -8.45
CA ILE A 56 2.09 -11.52 -8.22
C ILE A 56 2.93 -11.61 -6.94
N LEU A 57 2.44 -12.28 -5.88
CA LEU A 57 3.18 -12.45 -4.63
C LEU A 57 4.45 -13.30 -4.78
N LYS A 58 4.55 -14.10 -5.85
CA LYS A 58 5.74 -14.90 -6.19
C LYS A 58 6.77 -14.13 -7.03
N ARG A 59 6.48 -12.87 -7.40
CA ARG A 59 7.37 -12.05 -8.24
C ARG A 59 8.22 -11.15 -7.36
N ASN A 60 9.52 -11.45 -7.20
CA ASN A 60 10.43 -10.59 -6.43
C ASN A 60 10.61 -9.19 -7.06
N SER A 61 10.21 -9.00 -8.32
CA SER A 61 10.17 -7.70 -8.99
C SER A 61 9.01 -6.82 -8.51
N MET A 62 7.92 -7.41 -8.01
CA MET A 62 6.76 -6.67 -7.49
C MET A 62 7.10 -6.07 -6.12
N LYS A 63 7.04 -4.73 -6.03
CA LYS A 63 7.43 -3.99 -4.82
C LYS A 63 6.23 -3.55 -4.00
N ALA A 64 5.20 -3.06 -4.67
CA ALA A 64 3.98 -2.65 -4.02
C ALA A 64 2.78 -2.73 -4.96
N SER A 65 1.59 -2.89 -4.37
CA SER A 65 0.33 -2.61 -5.05
C SER A 65 -0.46 -1.56 -4.29
N PHE A 66 -1.25 -0.78 -5.03
CA PHE A 66 -2.03 0.33 -4.52
C PHE A 66 -3.49 0.21 -4.94
N VAL A 67 -4.39 0.37 -3.97
CA VAL A 67 -5.84 0.27 -4.16
C VAL A 67 -6.60 1.45 -3.55
N GLY A 68 -7.86 1.58 -3.95
CA GLY A 68 -8.80 2.55 -3.41
C GLY A 68 -10.00 1.84 -2.79
N HIS A 69 -11.20 2.19 -3.27
CA HIS A 69 -12.50 1.62 -2.86
C HIS A 69 -12.94 1.98 -1.44
N ASN A 70 -12.18 1.58 -0.43
CA ASN A 70 -12.42 1.92 0.97
C ASN A 70 -11.91 3.34 1.28
N HIS A 71 -12.82 4.26 1.62
CA HIS A 71 -12.47 5.67 1.87
C HIS A 71 -11.97 5.95 3.29
N GLY A 72 -12.23 5.03 4.21
CA GLY A 72 -11.79 5.05 5.60
C GLY A 72 -10.44 4.37 5.84
N LEU A 73 -9.70 4.05 4.78
CA LEU A 73 -8.41 3.36 4.83
C LEU A 73 -7.31 4.14 4.09
N ASP A 74 -6.10 4.14 4.64
CA ASP A 74 -4.93 4.74 4.00
C ASP A 74 -3.62 4.00 4.24
N TRP A 75 -3.67 2.79 4.79
CA TRP A 75 -2.49 2.10 5.28
C TRP A 75 -1.72 1.35 4.19
N CYS A 76 -0.45 1.05 4.47
CA CYS A 76 0.40 0.11 3.75
C CYS A 76 0.87 -0.97 4.73
N CYS A 77 0.77 -2.24 4.35
CA CYS A 77 1.25 -3.36 5.14
C CYS A 77 2.09 -4.31 4.27
N PRO A 78 3.18 -4.89 4.81
CA PRO A 78 3.96 -5.89 4.11
C PRO A 78 3.21 -7.23 4.05
N VAL A 79 3.39 -7.95 2.95
CA VAL A 79 3.12 -9.38 2.84
C VAL A 79 4.45 -10.09 2.75
N GLU A 80 4.73 -10.96 3.71
CA GLU A 80 5.92 -11.81 3.69
C GLU A 80 5.76 -12.88 2.59
N SER A 81 6.59 -12.76 1.55
CA SER A 81 6.87 -13.82 0.57
C SER A 81 8.39 -13.89 0.34
N GLU A 82 8.89 -14.66 -0.63
CA GLU A 82 10.32 -14.72 -0.98
C GLU A 82 10.94 -13.35 -1.39
N GLY A 83 10.12 -12.28 -1.44
CA GLY A 83 10.53 -10.89 -1.24
C GLY A 83 9.37 -10.06 -0.69
N THR A 84 9.62 -9.13 0.24
CA THR A 84 8.55 -8.34 0.86
C THR A 84 7.86 -7.41 -0.15
N MET A 85 6.59 -7.68 -0.46
CA MET A 85 5.71 -6.81 -1.24
C MET A 85 4.78 -6.03 -0.30
N TYR A 86 4.53 -4.76 -0.58
CA TYR A 86 3.56 -3.96 0.19
C TYR A 86 2.19 -3.89 -0.49
N LEU A 87 1.12 -4.00 0.30
CA LEU A 87 -0.25 -3.74 -0.12
C LEU A 87 -0.71 -2.43 0.53
N CYS A 88 -1.16 -1.47 -0.29
CA CYS A 88 -1.36 -0.09 0.13
C CYS A 88 -2.73 0.47 -0.29
N PHE A 89 -3.39 1.20 0.60
CA PHE A 89 -4.54 2.05 0.29
C PHE A 89 -4.13 3.47 -0.05
N ALA A 90 -4.79 4.08 -1.02
CA ALA A 90 -4.40 5.35 -1.63
C ALA A 90 -4.84 6.63 -0.89
N LYS A 91 -5.64 6.54 0.19
CA LYS A 91 -6.35 7.63 0.87
C LYS A 91 -7.54 8.19 0.08
N HIS A 92 -8.61 8.57 0.78
CA HIS A 92 -9.75 9.29 0.22
C HIS A 92 -9.37 10.72 -0.21
N THR A 93 -9.48 10.98 -1.51
CA THR A 93 -9.18 12.26 -2.18
C THR A 93 -10.47 12.96 -2.64
N GLY A 94 -10.54 14.29 -2.48
CA GLY A 94 -11.64 15.11 -2.98
C GLY A 94 -12.94 14.96 -2.20
N TYR A 95 -14.07 15.28 -2.83
CA TYR A 95 -15.39 15.35 -2.18
C TYR A 95 -16.37 14.27 -2.64
N GLY A 96 -15.93 13.34 -3.48
CA GLY A 96 -16.77 12.24 -3.97
C GLY A 96 -16.63 11.00 -3.09
N GLY A 97 -17.72 10.27 -2.88
CA GLY A 97 -17.72 9.07 -2.04
C GLY A 97 -18.31 9.27 -0.65
N TYR A 98 -18.13 8.28 0.23
CA TYR A 98 -18.57 8.33 1.63
C TYR A 98 -17.44 8.72 2.60
N GLY A 99 -17.84 9.14 3.79
CA GLY A 99 -16.93 9.58 4.86
C GLY A 99 -16.68 11.08 4.88
N SER A 100 -16.32 11.60 6.05
CA SER A 100 -15.94 13.02 6.26
C SER A 100 -14.53 13.17 6.83
N TRP A 101 -13.71 12.12 6.71
CA TRP A 101 -12.33 12.10 7.19
C TRP A 101 -11.48 13.09 6.39
N THR A 102 -10.45 13.66 7.04
CA THR A 102 -9.51 14.61 6.43
C THR A 102 -9.04 14.09 5.09
N ARG A 103 -9.15 14.88 4.01
CA ARG A 103 -8.81 14.42 2.67
C ARG A 103 -7.29 14.37 2.51
N GLY A 104 -6.86 13.58 1.55
CA GLY A 104 -5.47 13.53 1.15
C GLY A 104 -5.28 12.62 -0.05
N ALA A 105 -4.02 12.40 -0.40
CA ALA A 105 -3.63 11.46 -1.44
C ALA A 105 -2.34 10.75 -1.01
N ARG A 106 -2.23 9.46 -1.37
CA ARG A 106 -0.98 8.73 -1.27
C ARG A 106 -0.07 9.14 -2.41
N MET A 107 1.07 9.71 -2.06
CA MET A 107 2.15 10.06 -2.95
C MET A 107 3.06 8.85 -3.17
N ILE A 108 3.60 8.72 -4.38
CA ILE A 108 4.50 7.65 -4.79
C ILE A 108 5.67 8.32 -5.51
N GLU A 109 6.84 8.31 -4.87
CA GLU A 109 8.10 8.84 -5.39
C GLU A 109 8.98 7.67 -5.81
N VAL A 110 9.40 7.67 -7.08
CA VAL A 110 10.21 6.60 -7.67
C VAL A 110 11.49 7.20 -8.25
N SER A 111 12.62 6.61 -7.89
CA SER A 111 13.92 6.85 -8.53
C SER A 111 14.32 5.62 -9.33
N GLU A 112 15.02 5.81 -10.46
CA GLU A 112 15.41 4.71 -11.36
C GLU A 112 16.79 4.14 -11.02
N ASP A 113 17.79 4.99 -10.72
CA ASP A 113 19.18 4.58 -10.53
C ASP A 113 19.83 5.27 -9.31
N PRO A 114 19.99 4.57 -8.17
CA PRO A 114 19.44 3.24 -7.88
C PRO A 114 17.91 3.28 -7.73
N PHE A 115 17.24 2.14 -7.91
CA PHE A 115 15.80 2.08 -7.68
C PHE A 115 15.46 2.35 -6.21
N THR A 116 14.59 3.33 -5.97
CA THR A 116 13.98 3.58 -4.66
C THR A 116 12.49 3.85 -4.84
N LEU A 117 11.68 3.32 -3.93
CA LEU A 117 10.25 3.64 -3.85
C LEU A 117 9.97 4.27 -2.49
N ARG A 118 9.54 5.52 -2.46
CA ARG A 118 8.99 6.15 -1.26
C ARG A 118 7.50 6.40 -1.45
N THR A 119 6.70 6.13 -0.43
CA THR A 119 5.27 6.43 -0.44
C THR A 119 4.81 6.96 0.91
N TYR A 120 3.97 7.99 0.88
CA TYR A 120 3.43 8.66 2.07
C TYR A 120 2.04 9.21 1.74
N VAL A 121 1.28 9.62 2.75
CA VAL A 121 0.01 10.32 2.57
C VAL A 121 0.23 11.81 2.76
N LEU A 122 -0.17 12.62 1.79
CA LEU A 122 -0.24 14.08 1.88
C LEU A 122 -1.69 14.48 2.14
N LEU A 123 -1.96 15.06 3.30
CA LEU A 123 -3.28 15.56 3.68
C LEU A 123 -3.55 16.94 3.09
N GLU A 124 -4.83 17.32 3.02
CA GLU A 124 -5.28 18.59 2.46
C GLU A 124 -4.79 19.84 3.23
N ASP A 125 -4.37 19.66 4.48
CA ASP A 125 -3.75 20.70 5.31
C ASP A 125 -2.22 20.79 5.12
N GLY A 126 -1.65 19.97 4.23
CA GLY A 126 -0.21 19.89 3.96
C GLY A 126 0.56 18.94 4.88
N THR A 127 -0.10 18.28 5.84
CA THR A 127 0.53 17.30 6.72
C THR A 127 0.93 16.05 5.94
N VAL A 128 2.16 15.57 6.16
CA VAL A 128 2.65 14.29 5.63
C VAL A 128 2.55 13.23 6.72
N THR A 129 1.91 12.09 6.42
CA THR A 129 1.77 10.94 7.31
C THR A 129 2.15 9.64 6.59
N SER A 130 2.27 8.54 7.34
CA SER A 130 2.32 7.18 6.77
C SER A 130 3.46 6.94 5.76
N ASP A 131 4.61 7.54 6.02
CA ASP A 131 5.82 7.47 5.18
C ASP A 131 6.48 6.08 5.25
N LEU A 132 6.81 5.55 4.09
CA LEU A 132 7.45 4.26 3.87
C LEU A 132 8.45 4.38 2.71
N SER A 133 9.68 3.91 2.90
CA SER A 133 10.70 3.84 1.85
C SER A 133 11.18 2.40 1.63
N LEU A 134 11.28 1.98 0.37
CA LEU A 134 11.74 0.67 -0.09
C LEU A 134 12.98 0.78 -1.02
N PRO A 135 13.97 -0.13 -0.91
CA PRO A 135 14.11 -1.09 0.19
C PRO A 135 14.24 -0.31 1.50
N ILE A 136 13.72 -0.85 2.60
CA ILE A 136 13.89 -0.21 3.91
C ILE A 136 15.41 -0.04 4.08
N LEU A 137 15.87 1.20 4.29
CA LEU A 137 17.29 1.55 4.36
C LEU A 137 18.04 0.89 5.54
N HIS A 138 17.44 -0.09 6.21
CA HIS A 138 18.03 -0.89 7.28
C HIS A 138 18.61 -2.24 6.82
N ASP A 139 18.48 -2.62 5.55
CA ASP A 139 19.13 -3.82 5.00
C ASP A 139 20.56 -3.55 4.50
N THR A 140 21.34 -2.78 5.25
CA THR A 140 22.81 -2.84 5.18
C THR A 140 23.30 -3.42 6.49
N TYR A 141 23.58 -4.71 6.50
CA TYR A 141 24.77 -5.42 7.01
C TYR A 141 24.43 -6.89 7.34
#